data_AF-A0A7J2YU10-F1
#
_entry.id   AF-A0A7J2YU10-F1
#
_cell.length_a   1.000
_cell.length_b   1.000
_cell.length_c   1.000
_cell.angle_alpha   90.00
_cell.angle_beta   90.00
_cell.angle_gamma   90.00
#
_symmetry.space_group_name_H-M   'P 1'
#
loop_
_entity.id
_entity.type
_entity.pdbx_description
1 polymer ?
#
loop_
_entity_poly.entity_id
_entity_poly.type
_entity_poly.pdbx_seq_one_letter_code
_entity_poly.pdbx_strand_id
1 'polypeptide(L)'
;MDYCAVANVKAVLQISEDKWDSELSECITSASALVDGLLSREGLTVPSVVPQVLADATKYFAAWDFRRRRDPVGAEAFWTEANRILSVYVDAEKELYVGVA
;
A
#
# COMPACT_ATOMS: atom_id res chain seq x y z
N MET A 1 0.83 -12.11 -0.19
CA MET A 1 -0.19 -12.10 0.88
C MET A 1 -0.87 -10.74 0.78
N ASP A 2 -2.19 -10.65 0.91
CA ASP A 2 -2.85 -9.35 0.82
C ASP A 2 -2.77 -8.63 2.16
N TYR A 3 -2.25 -7.40 2.15
CA TYR A 3 -2.01 -6.62 3.38
C TYR A 3 -3.21 -5.78 3.83
N CYS A 4 -4.23 -5.64 2.98
CA CYS A 4 -5.43 -4.88 3.29
C CYS A 4 -6.69 -5.54 2.70
N ALA A 5 -7.86 -5.14 3.20
CA ALA A 5 -9.15 -5.62 2.71
C ALA A 5 -9.75 -4.65 1.66
N VAL A 6 -10.62 -5.17 0.79
CA VAL A 6 -11.38 -4.38 -0.20
C VAL A 6 -12.12 -3.20 0.45
N ALA A 7 -12.70 -3.41 1.64
CA ALA A 7 -13.38 -2.35 2.39
C ALA A 7 -12.47 -1.15 2.72
N ASN A 8 -11.17 -1.39 2.97
CA ASN A 8 -10.21 -0.32 3.27
C ASN A 8 -9.93 0.52 2.03
N VAL A 9 -9.84 -0.12 0.85
CA VAL A 9 -9.63 0.59 -0.42
C VAL A 9 -10.88 1.35 -0.84
N LYS A 10 -12.08 0.77 -0.64
CA LYS A 10 -13.37 1.46 -0.83
C LYS A 10 -13.45 2.75 0.00
N ALA A 11 -13.04 2.69 1.27
CA ALA A 11 -13.02 3.86 2.14
C ALA A 11 -12.06 4.96 1.62
N VAL A 12 -10.88 4.59 1.12
CA VAL A 12 -9.91 5.54 0.53
C VAL A 12 -10.44 6.16 -0.76
N LEU A 13 -11.08 5.35 -1.61
CA LEU A 13 -11.67 5.80 -2.87
C LEU A 13 -13.00 6.55 -2.69
N GLN A 14 -13.58 6.53 -1.48
CA GLN A 14 -14.91 7.06 -1.16
C GLN A 14 -16.01 6.47 -2.06
N ILE A 15 -15.93 5.16 -2.33
CA ILE A 15 -16.92 4.42 -3.11
C ILE A 15 -17.65 3.41 -2.22
N SER A 16 -18.95 3.25 -2.43
CA SER A 16 -19.80 2.28 -1.73
C SER A 16 -20.32 1.17 -2.64
N GLU A 17 -19.89 1.15 -3.90
CA GLU A 17 -20.36 0.19 -4.91
C GLU A 17 -19.60 -1.12 -4.82
N ASP A 18 -20.33 -2.24 -4.80
CA ASP A 18 -19.72 -3.58 -4.79
C ASP A 18 -19.34 -4.08 -6.20
N LYS A 19 -19.69 -3.31 -7.23
CA LYS A 19 -19.44 -3.69 -8.64
C LYS A 19 -17.96 -3.76 -9.01
N TRP A 20 -17.09 -3.18 -8.18
CA TRP A 20 -15.65 -3.12 -8.40
C TRP A 20 -14.87 -4.09 -7.51
N ASP A 21 -15.53 -4.94 -6.73
CA ASP A 21 -14.86 -5.74 -5.68
C ASP A 21 -13.81 -6.69 -6.23
N SER A 22 -14.08 -7.31 -7.38
CA SER A 22 -13.11 -8.17 -8.06
C SER A 22 -11.89 -7.38 -8.54
N GLU A 23 -12.11 -6.21 -9.16
CA GLU A 23 -11.02 -5.34 -9.64
C GLU A 23 -10.20 -4.80 -8.47
N LEU A 24 -10.85 -4.40 -7.38
CA LEU A 24 -10.16 -3.95 -6.16
C LEU A 24 -9.34 -5.07 -5.53
N SER A 25 -9.82 -6.31 -5.55
CA SER A 25 -9.05 -7.47 -5.08
C SER A 25 -7.78 -7.66 -5.90
N GLU A 26 -7.85 -7.56 -7.22
CA GLU A 26 -6.67 -7.65 -8.11
C GLU A 26 -5.69 -6.49 -7.88
N CYS A 27 -6.22 -5.28 -7.67
CA CYS A 27 -5.42 -4.11 -7.31
C CYS A 27 -4.73 -4.28 -5.96
N ILE A 28 -5.38 -4.91 -4.97
CA ILE A 28 -4.78 -5.22 -3.66
C ILE A 28 -3.65 -6.23 -3.79
N THR A 29 -3.84 -7.30 -4.56
CA THR A 29 -2.78 -8.28 -4.80
C THR A 29 -1.57 -7.63 -5.49
N SER A 30 -1.83 -6.79 -6.49
CA SER A 30 -0.78 -6.03 -7.19
C SER A 30 -0.07 -5.04 -6.26
N ALA A 31 -0.82 -4.33 -5.42
CA ALA A 31 -0.29 -3.38 -4.44
C ALA A 31 0.54 -4.07 -3.35
N SER A 32 0.13 -5.26 -2.91
CA SER A 32 0.87 -6.04 -1.91
C SER A 32 2.21 -6.53 -2.49
N ALA A 33 2.19 -7.05 -3.72
CA ALA A 33 3.42 -7.42 -4.43
C ALA A 33 4.34 -6.22 -4.69
N LEU A 34 3.77 -5.03 -4.94
CA LEU A 34 4.54 -3.79 -5.06
C LEU A 34 5.22 -3.42 -3.75
N VAL A 35 4.50 -3.48 -2.62
CA VAL A 35 5.08 -3.22 -1.29
C VAL A 35 6.21 -4.21 -0.99
N ASP A 36 6.02 -5.50 -1.31
CA ASP A 36 7.09 -6.51 -1.18
C ASP A 36 8.32 -6.16 -2.02
N GLY A 37 8.09 -5.73 -3.27
CA GLY A 37 9.15 -5.27 -4.16
C GLY A 37 9.88 -4.03 -3.65
N LEU A 38 9.16 -3.08 -3.05
CA LEU A 38 9.75 -1.85 -2.52
C LEU A 38 10.54 -2.12 -1.23
N LEU A 39 10.03 -2.96 -0.33
CA LEU A 39 10.73 -3.32 0.90
C LEU A 39 11.96 -4.19 0.63
N SER A 40 11.86 -5.17 -0.28
CA SER A 40 12.99 -6.04 -0.63
C SER A 40 14.16 -5.27 -1.24
N ARG A 41 13.91 -4.17 -1.95
CA ARG A 41 14.96 -3.25 -2.43
C ARG A 41 15.75 -2.60 -1.29
N GLU A 42 15.10 -2.37 -0.15
CA GLU A 42 15.71 -1.81 1.06
C GLU A 42 16.30 -2.91 1.98
N GLY A 43 16.25 -4.18 1.55
CA GLY A 43 16.67 -5.32 2.37
C GLY A 43 15.69 -5.67 3.49
N LEU A 44 14.48 -5.12 3.45
CA LEU A 44 13.42 -5.36 4.43
C LEU A 44 12.43 -6.40 3.92
N THR A 45 11.79 -7.11 4.85
CA THR A 45 10.69 -8.02 4.56
C THR A 45 9.47 -7.63 5.36
N VAL A 46 8.28 -7.96 4.84
CA VAL A 46 7.05 -7.75 5.60
C VAL A 46 7.02 -8.76 6.76
N PRO A 47 6.81 -8.31 8.01
CA PRO A 47 6.69 -9.20 9.16
C PRO A 47 5.47 -10.12 9.03
N SER A 48 5.47 -11.25 9.75
CA SER A 48 4.33 -12.18 9.77
C SER A 48 3.04 -11.53 10.29
N VAL A 49 3.17 -10.59 11.23
CA VAL A 49 2.09 -9.70 11.65
C VAL A 49 2.28 -8.38 10.92
N VAL A 50 1.42 -8.12 9.93
CA VAL A 50 1.51 -6.94 9.07
C VAL A 50 1.29 -5.67 9.92
N PRO A 51 2.29 -4.78 10.03
CA PRO A 51 2.14 -3.49 10.67
C PRO A 51 1.03 -2.67 10.01
N GLN A 52 0.25 -1.94 10.81
CA GLN A 52 -0.82 -1.09 10.31
C GLN A 52 -0.32 -0.07 9.26
N VAL A 53 0.91 0.44 9.43
CA VAL A 53 1.55 1.36 8.48
C VAL A 53 1.72 0.73 7.10
N LEU A 54 2.08 -0.55 7.02
CA LEU A 54 2.18 -1.27 5.75
C LEU A 54 0.80 -1.53 5.14
N ALA A 55 -0.18 -1.93 5.95
CA ALA A 55 -1.56 -2.07 5.50
C ALA A 55 -2.14 -0.74 4.96
N ASP A 56 -1.77 0.37 5.59
CA ASP A 56 -2.15 1.71 5.17
C ASP A 56 -1.46 2.11 3.86
N ALA A 57 -0.16 1.87 3.69
CA ALA A 57 0.50 2.09 2.40
C ALA A 57 -0.15 1.24 1.28
N THR A 58 -0.44 -0.03 1.55
CA THR A 58 -1.04 -0.94 0.56
C THR A 58 -2.41 -0.48 0.09
N LYS A 59 -3.31 0.00 0.97
CA LYS A 59 -4.62 0.50 0.54
C LYS A 59 -4.51 1.74 -0.37
N TYR A 60 -3.53 2.61 -0.15
CA TYR A 60 -3.29 3.77 -1.03
C TYR A 60 -2.68 3.33 -2.38
N PHE A 61 -1.77 2.37 -2.40
CA PHE A 61 -1.26 1.80 -3.66
C PHE A 61 -2.36 1.09 -4.46
N ALA A 62 -3.25 0.35 -3.80
CA ALA A 62 -4.40 -0.28 -4.46
C ALA A 62 -5.38 0.77 -5.02
N ALA A 63 -5.65 1.84 -4.28
CA ALA A 63 -6.45 2.96 -4.75
C ALA A 63 -5.82 3.67 -5.96
N TRP A 64 -4.49 3.86 -5.95
CA TRP A 64 -3.75 4.38 -7.10
C TRP A 64 -3.89 3.47 -8.32
N ASP A 65 -3.69 2.15 -8.18
CA ASP A 65 -3.77 1.22 -9.31
C ASP A 65 -5.18 1.16 -9.93
N PHE A 66 -6.22 1.25 -9.09
CA PHE A 66 -7.59 1.33 -9.55
C PHE A 66 -7.88 2.65 -10.28
N ARG A 67 -7.44 3.77 -9.72
CA ARG A 67 -7.77 5.11 -10.24
C ARG A 67 -6.93 5.48 -11.47
N ARG A 68 -5.66 5.05 -11.56
CA ARG A 68 -4.79 5.40 -12.70
C ARG A 68 -5.31 4.89 -14.05
N ARG A 69 -6.13 3.83 -14.04
CA ARG A 69 -6.77 3.29 -15.26
C ARG A 69 -7.86 4.21 -15.80
N ARG A 70 -8.40 5.11 -14.96
CA ARG A 70 -9.55 5.98 -15.26
C ARG A 70 -9.14 7.45 -15.30
N ASP A 71 -8.34 7.87 -14.33
CA ASP A 71 -7.85 9.24 -14.14
C ASP A 71 -6.40 9.19 -13.63
N PRO A 72 -5.41 9.12 -14.54
CA PRO A 72 -3.99 9.07 -14.17
C PRO A 72 -3.54 10.25 -13.31
N VAL A 73 -4.09 11.45 -13.56
CA VAL A 73 -3.70 12.68 -12.86
C VAL A 73 -4.26 12.67 -11.44
N GLY A 74 -5.54 12.34 -11.28
CA GLY A 74 -6.16 12.21 -9.96
C GLY A 74 -5.67 11.00 -9.16
N ALA A 75 -5.01 10.03 -9.81
CA ALA A 75 -4.40 8.90 -9.12
C ALA A 75 -3.10 9.28 -8.39
N GLU A 76 -2.38 10.29 -8.86
CA GLU A 76 -1.01 10.60 -8.38
C GLU A 76 -0.97 10.96 -6.89
N ALA A 77 -2.01 11.61 -6.37
CA ALA A 77 -2.12 11.89 -4.93
C ALA A 77 -2.08 10.61 -4.07
N PHE A 78 -2.68 9.51 -4.54
CA PHE A 78 -2.66 8.23 -3.83
C PHE A 78 -1.26 7.60 -3.86
N TRP A 79 -0.54 7.74 -4.98
CA TRP A 79 0.85 7.28 -5.08
C TRP A 79 1.77 8.04 -4.14
N THR A 80 1.67 9.38 -4.12
CA THR A 80 2.47 10.22 -3.23
C THR A 80 2.22 9.88 -1.77
N GLU A 81 0.95 9.74 -1.38
CA GLU A 81 0.61 9.39 0.02
C GLU A 81 1.09 7.97 0.37
N ALA A 82 0.93 7.00 -0.52
CA ALA A 82 1.41 5.64 -0.29
C ALA A 82 2.94 5.60 -0.06
N ASN A 83 3.70 6.32 -0.88
CA ASN A 83 5.16 6.41 -0.73
C ASN A 83 5.56 7.14 0.54
N ARG A 84 4.86 8.20 0.93
CA ARG A 84 5.09 8.90 2.19
C ARG A 84 4.87 7.99 3.40
N ILE A 85 3.82 7.18 3.39
CA ILE A 85 3.54 6.23 4.48
C ILE A 85 4.60 5.12 4.51
N LEU A 86 4.95 4.57 3.35
CA LEU A 86 5.97 3.53 3.25
C LEU A 86 7.35 4.03 3.67
N SER A 87 7.72 5.27 3.33
CA SER A 87 9.00 5.84 3.74
C SER A 87 9.10 5.95 5.26
N VAL A 88 8.02 6.33 5.95
CA VAL A 88 7.98 6.36 7.42
C VAL A 88 8.26 4.97 8.01
N TYR A 89 7.71 3.90 7.43
CA TYR A 89 8.02 2.55 7.87
C TYR A 89 9.48 2.17 7.62
N VAL A 90 9.99 2.44 6.41
CA VAL A 90 11.38 2.14 6.04
C VAL A 90 12.35 2.88 6.94
N ASP A 91 12.10 4.16 7.24
CA ASP A 91 12.93 4.98 8.12
C ASP A 91 12.92 4.43 9.56
N ALA A 92 11.75 4.05 10.09
CA ALA A 92 11.64 3.47 11.42
C ALA A 92 12.40 2.13 11.56
N GLU A 93 12.29 1.25 10.57
CA GLU A 93 13.02 -0.04 10.55
C GLU A 93 14.53 0.15 10.39
N LYS A 94 14.95 1.16 9.63
CA LYS A 94 16.37 1.52 9.49
C LYS A 94 16.94 2.15 10.77
N GLU A 95 16.20 3.02 11.45
CA GLU A 95 16.63 3.61 12.72
C GLU A 95 16.80 2.55 13.82
N LEU A 96 15.88 1.57 13.88
CA LEU A 96 16.02 0.41 14.77
C LEU A 96 17.31 -0.37 14.50
N TYR A 97 17.77 -0.42 13.26
CA TYR A 97 19.03 -1.09 12.89
C TYR A 97 20.29 -0.33 13.32
N VAL A 98 20.22 1.00 13.48
CA VAL A 98 21.36 1.85 13.89
C VAL A 98 21.48 1.96 15.43
N GLY A 99 20.39 1.73 16.18
CA GLY A 99 20.35 1.85 17.64
C GLY A 99 20.82 0.64 18.45
N VAL A 100 21.36 -0.41 17.83
CA VAL A 100 21.85 -1.64 18.49
C VAL A 100 23.36 -1.83 18.30
N ALA A 101 24.13 -0.76 18.47
CA ALA A 101 25.60 -0.79 18.46
C ALA A 101 26.18 -0.47 19.84
#